data_AF-A0A0L6CTW9-F1
#
_entry.id   AF-A0A0L6CTW9-F1
#
_cell.length_a   1.000
_cell.length_b   1.000
_cell.length_c   1.000
_cell.angle_alpha   90.00
_cell.angle_beta   90.00
_cell.angle_gamma   90.00
#
_symmetry.space_group_name_H-M   'P 1'
#
loop_
_entity.id
_entity.type
_entity.pdbx_description
1 polymer ?
#
loop_
_entity_poly.entity_id
_entity_poly.type
_entity_poly.pdbx_seq_one_letter_code
_entity_poly.pdbx_strand_id
1 'polypeptide(L)'
;MKTHALVTSLIALTASPAFADSHAAVSGYVLADDGATLVVMSNVNAPSDVMTYSLDSPLKAIAWRPVTGELLGYSDGMIATIDPMSGEMTDLGASFMEDAMIGDGKMVAFDFNNKIDAVRAVTSAGDNLVYFPEDFGDNDERAGSVRRFTDLAYADGDSMAGTTPMIFANAYTNAINGRTASATFQYALDAETDTLVSLANNAGTLETIGKITVDCQRRSKIQPQGGAKTGHFGFGRNARHEAAASQPRFPNSWRLTGRFGPSGPNLDRLDQALLLDLRARL
;
A
#
# COMPACT_ATOMS: atom_id res chain seq x y z
N MET A 1 61.44 -37.71 26.65
CA MET A 1 61.28 -36.40 26.01
C MET A 1 59.98 -36.43 25.22
N LYS A 2 59.00 -35.62 25.62
CA LYS A 2 57.67 -35.52 24.97
C LYS A 2 57.70 -34.34 24.01
N THR A 3 57.56 -34.59 22.71
CA THR A 3 57.46 -33.55 21.68
C THR A 3 56.00 -33.38 21.28
N HIS A 4 55.43 -32.22 21.64
CA HIS A 4 54.12 -31.78 21.20
C HIS A 4 54.25 -31.15 19.80
N ALA A 5 53.46 -31.63 18.84
CA ALA A 5 53.26 -30.94 17.56
C ALA A 5 51.98 -30.10 17.65
N LEU A 6 52.13 -28.77 17.62
CA LEU A 6 51.03 -27.82 17.43
C LEU A 6 50.62 -27.84 15.95
N VAL A 7 49.34 -28.09 15.67
CA VAL A 7 48.73 -27.86 14.36
C VAL A 7 48.02 -26.50 14.43
N THR A 8 48.57 -25.50 13.74
CA THR A 8 47.95 -24.17 13.61
C THR A 8 47.02 -24.20 12.39
N SER A 9 45.71 -24.14 12.62
CA SER A 9 44.71 -24.04 11.56
C SER A 9 44.54 -22.57 11.14
N LEU A 10 44.84 -22.27 9.87
CA LEU A 10 44.69 -20.93 9.29
C LEU A 10 43.24 -20.76 8.80
N ILE A 11 42.42 -20.02 9.56
CA ILE A 11 41.07 -19.61 9.12
C ILE A 11 41.23 -18.39 8.22
N ALA A 12 41.06 -18.56 6.92
CA ALA A 12 40.94 -17.45 5.97
C ALA A 12 39.54 -16.85 6.09
N LEU A 13 39.44 -15.67 6.69
CA LEU A 13 38.21 -14.88 6.74
C LEU A 13 38.03 -14.20 5.37
N THR A 14 37.24 -14.79 4.47
CA THR A 14 36.84 -14.09 3.24
C THR A 14 35.81 -13.05 3.61
N ALA A 15 36.23 -11.79 3.73
CA ALA A 15 35.32 -10.65 3.74
C ALA A 15 34.64 -10.57 2.37
N SER A 16 33.42 -11.08 2.26
CA SER A 16 32.58 -10.82 1.10
C SER A 16 32.34 -9.31 1.00
N PRO A 17 32.48 -8.70 -0.18
CA PRO A 17 32.10 -7.31 -0.36
C PRO A 17 30.61 -7.18 -0.03
N ALA A 18 30.27 -6.33 0.93
CA ALA A 18 28.92 -5.85 1.09
C ALA A 18 28.59 -5.05 -0.17
N PHE A 19 27.79 -5.62 -1.05
CA PHE A 19 27.21 -4.85 -2.15
C PHE A 19 26.37 -3.73 -1.51
N ALA A 20 26.81 -2.50 -1.69
CA ALA A 20 25.94 -1.35 -1.55
C ALA A 20 24.88 -1.52 -2.63
N ASP A 21 23.68 -1.92 -2.23
CA ASP A 21 22.54 -2.06 -3.12
C ASP A 21 22.31 -0.68 -3.75
N SER A 22 22.69 -0.55 -5.03
CA SER A 22 22.26 0.55 -5.87
C SER A 22 20.76 0.60 -5.71
N HIS A 23 20.23 1.61 -5.02
CA HIS A 23 18.80 1.79 -4.91
C HIS A 23 18.28 1.96 -6.34
N ALA A 24 17.75 0.87 -6.91
CA ALA A 24 17.07 0.94 -8.19
C ALA A 24 16.04 2.06 -8.07
N ALA A 25 15.93 2.89 -9.11
CA ALA A 25 14.90 3.91 -9.15
C ALA A 25 13.55 3.22 -8.90
N VAL A 26 12.89 3.59 -7.80
CA VAL A 26 11.53 3.13 -7.53
C VAL A 26 10.62 3.91 -8.48
N SER A 27 9.72 3.21 -9.16
CA SER A 27 8.68 3.84 -9.97
C SER A 27 7.42 4.06 -9.13
N GLY A 28 6.65 5.10 -9.46
CA GLY A 28 5.33 5.37 -8.91
C GLY A 28 4.27 5.41 -10.00
N TYR A 29 3.08 4.89 -9.69
CA TYR A 29 1.93 4.88 -10.59
C TYR A 29 0.74 5.47 -9.88
N VAL A 30 -0.02 6.28 -10.61
CA VAL A 30 -1.09 7.12 -10.06
C VAL A 30 -2.21 7.24 -11.07
N LEU A 31 -3.45 7.27 -10.60
CA LEU A 31 -4.59 7.68 -11.40
C LEU A 31 -4.88 9.18 -11.20
N ALA A 32 -5.16 9.87 -12.30
CA ALA A 32 -5.59 11.26 -12.36
C ALA A 32 -6.87 11.38 -13.21
N ASP A 33 -7.47 12.57 -13.22
CA ASP A 33 -8.68 12.88 -14.02
C ASP A 33 -9.81 11.87 -13.75
N ASP A 34 -10.15 11.70 -12.47
CA ASP A 34 -11.15 10.74 -11.97
C ASP A 34 -10.95 9.30 -12.50
N GLY A 35 -9.70 8.89 -12.68
CA GLY A 35 -9.35 7.54 -13.12
C GLY A 35 -9.13 7.38 -14.62
N ALA A 36 -9.32 8.43 -15.42
CA ALA A 36 -9.18 8.38 -16.87
C ALA A 36 -7.74 8.50 -17.37
N THR A 37 -6.80 8.91 -16.51
CA THR A 37 -5.39 9.10 -16.88
C THR A 37 -4.46 8.35 -15.95
N LEU A 38 -3.56 7.53 -16.50
CA LEU A 38 -2.42 6.97 -15.79
C LEU A 38 -1.27 7.97 -15.79
N VAL A 39 -0.76 8.31 -14.61
CA VAL A 39 0.47 9.08 -14.42
C VAL A 39 1.57 8.13 -13.95
N VAL A 40 2.67 8.13 -14.67
CA VAL A 40 3.83 7.26 -14.42
C VAL A 40 5.02 8.11 -14.04
N MET A 41 5.55 7.85 -12.85
CA MET A 41 6.77 8.45 -12.34
C MET A 41 7.87 7.40 -12.38
N SER A 42 8.79 7.50 -13.34
CA SER A 42 9.85 6.49 -13.50
C SER A 42 10.88 6.51 -12.38
N ASN A 43 10.97 7.60 -11.62
CA ASN A 43 11.82 7.69 -10.45
C ASN A 43 11.17 8.61 -9.41
N VAL A 44 10.83 8.04 -8.26
CA VAL A 44 10.25 8.79 -7.13
C VAL A 44 11.13 9.91 -6.60
N ASN A 45 12.44 9.83 -6.84
CA ASN A 45 13.39 10.88 -6.46
C ASN A 45 13.46 12.04 -7.47
N ALA A 46 12.80 11.89 -8.63
CA ALA A 46 12.68 12.90 -9.68
C ALA A 46 11.18 13.13 -10.02
N PRO A 47 10.37 13.64 -9.07
CA PRO A 47 8.92 13.74 -9.23
C PRO A 47 8.46 14.78 -10.27
N SER A 48 9.39 15.54 -10.87
CA SER A 48 9.13 16.41 -12.02
C SER A 48 8.98 15.63 -13.33
N ASP A 49 9.54 14.42 -13.39
CA ASP A 49 9.69 13.66 -14.62
C ASP A 49 8.59 12.59 -14.64
N VAL A 50 7.42 12.98 -15.13
CA VAL A 50 6.24 12.12 -15.23
C VAL A 50 5.79 11.96 -16.68
N MET A 51 5.34 10.77 -17.01
CA MET A 51 4.63 10.46 -18.25
C MET A 51 3.16 10.30 -17.94
N THR A 52 2.30 10.63 -18.90
CA THR A 52 0.85 10.54 -18.74
C THR A 52 0.24 9.82 -19.93
N TYR A 53 -0.65 8.88 -19.67
CA TYR A 53 -1.34 8.09 -20.68
C TYR A 53 -2.84 8.13 -20.42
N SER A 54 -3.62 8.42 -21.46
CA SER A 54 -5.07 8.27 -21.40
C SER A 54 -5.44 6.79 -21.39
N LEU A 55 -6.40 6.43 -20.55
CA LEU A 55 -6.93 5.08 -20.46
C LEU A 55 -8.21 4.96 -21.30
N ASP A 56 -8.48 3.76 -21.82
CA ASP A 56 -9.67 3.50 -22.64
C ASP A 56 -10.98 3.65 -21.85
N SER A 57 -10.92 3.47 -20.53
CA SER A 57 -12.02 3.69 -19.61
C SER A 57 -11.49 4.07 -18.22
N PRO A 58 -12.25 4.83 -17.41
CA PRO A 58 -11.80 5.24 -16.08
C PRO A 58 -11.72 4.06 -15.11
N LEU A 59 -10.66 4.05 -14.30
CA LEU A 59 -10.42 3.09 -13.24
C LEU A 59 -10.65 3.71 -11.86
N LYS A 60 -11.12 2.91 -10.89
CA LYS A 60 -11.30 3.35 -9.50
C LYS A 60 -10.04 3.20 -8.66
N ALA A 61 -9.18 2.23 -8.99
CA ALA A 61 -7.90 2.02 -8.32
C ALA A 61 -6.90 1.24 -9.18
N ILE A 62 -5.62 1.30 -8.78
CA ILE A 62 -4.53 0.51 -9.37
C ILE A 62 -3.64 -0.11 -8.30
N ALA A 63 -3.04 -1.26 -8.59
CA ALA A 63 -2.10 -1.92 -7.70
C ALA A 63 -1.01 -2.65 -8.50
N TRP A 64 0.23 -2.58 -8.02
CA TRP A 64 1.33 -3.35 -8.57
C TRP A 64 1.30 -4.76 -7.96
N ARG A 65 1.33 -5.80 -8.80
CA ARG A 65 1.44 -7.20 -8.40
C ARG A 65 2.91 -7.58 -8.29
N PRO A 66 3.48 -7.73 -7.08
CA PRO A 66 4.92 -7.94 -6.94
C PRO A 66 5.39 -9.29 -7.52
N VAL A 67 4.55 -10.32 -7.45
CA VAL A 67 4.91 -11.67 -7.91
C VAL A 67 5.21 -11.71 -9.42
N THR A 68 4.40 -11.04 -10.24
CA THR A 68 4.51 -11.06 -11.70
C THR A 68 5.08 -9.78 -12.30
N GLY A 69 5.04 -8.66 -11.56
CA GLY A 69 5.46 -7.36 -12.06
C GLY A 69 4.43 -6.69 -12.96
N GLU A 70 3.15 -6.99 -12.76
CA GLU A 70 2.04 -6.42 -13.54
C GLU A 70 1.39 -5.25 -12.78
N LEU A 71 0.98 -4.21 -13.50
CA LEU A 71 0.12 -3.16 -12.95
C LEU A 71 -1.33 -3.55 -13.23
N LEU A 72 -2.13 -3.74 -12.18
CA LEU A 72 -3.55 -4.04 -12.29
C LEU A 72 -4.39 -2.79 -12.03
N GLY A 73 -5.50 -2.68 -12.74
CA GLY A 73 -6.57 -1.72 -12.55
C GLY A 73 -7.87 -2.38 -12.12
N TYR A 74 -8.63 -1.69 -11.28
CA TYR A 74 -9.96 -2.08 -10.83
C TYR A 74 -11.00 -1.05 -11.25
N SER A 75 -12.11 -1.52 -11.79
CA SER A 75 -13.38 -0.78 -11.89
C SER A 75 -14.54 -1.75 -11.59
N ASP A 76 -15.75 -1.24 -11.40
CA ASP A 76 -16.90 -2.13 -11.21
C ASP A 76 -17.13 -2.95 -12.48
N GLY A 77 -17.08 -4.28 -12.35
CA GLY A 77 -17.24 -5.20 -13.47
C GLY A 77 -15.99 -5.44 -14.32
N MET A 78 -14.83 -4.87 -13.96
CA MET A 78 -13.59 -5.08 -14.71
C MET A 78 -12.36 -5.14 -13.81
N ILE A 79 -11.49 -6.12 -14.06
CA ILE A 79 -10.10 -6.14 -13.62
C ILE A 79 -9.25 -6.16 -14.88
N ALA A 80 -8.32 -5.21 -15.01
CA ALA A 80 -7.46 -5.14 -16.20
C ALA A 80 -5.99 -5.11 -15.79
N THR A 81 -5.11 -5.64 -16.64
CA THR A 81 -3.69 -5.25 -16.62
C THR A 81 -3.51 -3.96 -17.41
N ILE A 82 -2.49 -3.19 -17.05
CA ILE A 82 -2.15 -1.91 -17.67
C ILE A 82 -0.68 -1.92 -18.04
N ASP A 83 -0.34 -1.63 -19.29
CA ASP A 83 1.04 -1.39 -19.69
C ASP A 83 1.49 0.01 -19.21
N PRO A 84 2.44 0.11 -18.26
CA PRO A 84 2.90 1.39 -17.74
C PRO A 84 3.66 2.26 -18.76
N MET A 85 4.02 1.72 -19.92
CA MET A 85 4.73 2.44 -20.97
C MET A 85 3.81 3.03 -22.04
N SER A 86 2.54 2.63 -22.07
CA SER A 86 1.57 3.05 -23.09
C SER A 86 0.20 3.43 -22.53
N GLY A 87 -0.17 2.94 -21.36
CA GLY A 87 -1.52 3.03 -20.79
C GLY A 87 -2.50 2.02 -21.37
N GLU A 88 -2.07 1.13 -22.27
CA GLU A 88 -2.95 0.11 -22.86
C GLU A 88 -3.49 -0.84 -21.78
N MET A 89 -4.81 -1.07 -21.82
CA MET A 89 -5.51 -1.92 -20.86
C MET A 89 -5.90 -3.25 -21.48
N THR A 90 -5.69 -4.35 -20.76
CA THR A 90 -6.19 -5.68 -21.15
C THR A 90 -7.10 -6.23 -20.05
N ASP A 91 -8.37 -6.43 -20.36
CA ASP A 91 -9.33 -7.04 -19.44
C ASP A 91 -8.96 -8.50 -19.14
N LEU A 92 -8.92 -8.85 -17.86
CA LEU A 92 -8.65 -10.20 -17.37
C LEU A 92 -9.91 -11.07 -17.30
N GLY A 93 -11.09 -10.54 -17.64
CA GLY A 93 -12.33 -11.30 -17.70
C GLY A 93 -12.79 -11.82 -16.34
N ALA A 94 -12.48 -11.07 -15.27
CA ALA A 94 -12.80 -11.47 -13.90
C ALA A 94 -14.31 -11.62 -13.68
N SER A 95 -14.72 -12.69 -12.99
CA SER A 95 -16.10 -12.89 -12.56
C SER A 95 -16.40 -12.11 -11.28
N PHE A 96 -17.41 -11.25 -11.30
CA PHE A 96 -17.87 -10.50 -10.13
C PHE A 96 -19.07 -11.20 -9.49
N MET A 97 -18.96 -11.54 -8.20
CA MET A 97 -20.08 -12.09 -7.43
C MET A 97 -21.16 -11.02 -7.18
N GLU A 98 -22.38 -11.44 -6.79
CA GLU A 98 -23.58 -10.61 -6.69
C GLU A 98 -23.39 -9.30 -5.87
N ASP A 99 -22.52 -9.32 -4.85
CA ASP A 99 -22.22 -8.16 -3.99
C ASP A 99 -20.79 -7.61 -4.15
N ALA A 100 -20.06 -8.03 -5.18
CA ALA A 100 -18.65 -7.70 -5.36
C ALA A 100 -18.40 -6.39 -6.13
N MET A 101 -19.31 -5.41 -6.02
CA MET A 101 -19.21 -4.09 -6.63
C MET A 101 -19.25 -3.00 -5.56
N ILE A 102 -18.53 -1.90 -5.79
CA ILE A 102 -18.37 -0.80 -4.83
C ILE A 102 -19.38 0.33 -5.12
N GLY A 103 -19.69 0.58 -6.40
CA GLY A 103 -20.52 1.70 -6.81
C GLY A 103 -19.77 3.03 -6.81
N ASP A 104 -20.49 4.09 -7.16
CA ASP A 104 -19.88 5.39 -7.48
C ASP A 104 -19.64 6.29 -6.26
N GLY A 105 -18.70 7.22 -6.42
CA GLY A 105 -18.38 8.23 -5.40
C GLY A 105 -17.69 7.68 -4.14
N LYS A 106 -17.15 6.45 -4.22
CA LYS A 106 -16.39 5.83 -3.13
C LYS A 106 -14.90 5.81 -3.48
N MET A 107 -14.07 6.08 -2.49
CA MET A 107 -12.62 5.91 -2.64
C MET A 107 -12.28 4.44 -2.47
N VAL A 108 -11.38 3.93 -3.30
CA VAL A 108 -10.96 2.52 -3.29
C VAL A 108 -9.47 2.46 -3.02
N ALA A 109 -9.10 1.81 -1.93
CA ALA A 109 -7.73 1.45 -1.61
C ALA A 109 -7.46 0.03 -2.08
N PHE A 110 -6.45 -0.15 -2.92
CA PHE A 110 -6.21 -1.40 -3.64
C PHE A 110 -4.75 -1.82 -3.51
N ASP A 111 -4.49 -2.99 -2.93
CA ASP A 111 -3.12 -3.47 -2.74
C ASP A 111 -2.98 -4.99 -2.60
N PHE A 112 -1.83 -5.51 -3.03
CA PHE A 112 -1.56 -6.95 -3.11
C PHE A 112 -1.04 -7.53 -1.81
N ASN A 113 -1.72 -8.57 -1.32
CA ASN A 113 -1.17 -9.42 -0.29
C ASN A 113 -0.13 -10.37 -0.90
N ASN A 114 1.14 -9.97 -0.85
CA ASN A 114 2.24 -10.73 -1.46
C ASN A 114 2.47 -12.13 -0.86
N LYS A 115 1.82 -12.51 0.25
CA LYS A 115 1.87 -13.89 0.77
C LYS A 115 1.00 -14.84 -0.05
N ILE A 116 -0.19 -14.39 -0.42
CA ILE A 116 -1.19 -15.23 -1.10
C ILE A 116 -1.36 -14.85 -2.57
N ASP A 117 -0.74 -13.74 -3.00
CA ASP A 117 -0.85 -13.21 -4.37
C ASP A 117 -2.30 -12.94 -4.79
N ALA A 118 -3.01 -12.21 -3.94
CA ALA A 118 -4.35 -11.71 -4.21
C ALA A 118 -4.43 -10.25 -3.79
N VAL A 119 -5.27 -9.48 -4.46
CA VAL A 119 -5.37 -8.03 -4.27
C VAL A 119 -6.65 -7.68 -3.55
N ARG A 120 -6.54 -6.88 -2.49
CA ARG A 120 -7.68 -6.45 -1.69
C ARG A 120 -8.07 -5.02 -2.07
N ALA A 121 -9.36 -4.83 -2.31
CA ALA A 121 -9.99 -3.51 -2.43
C ALA A 121 -10.78 -3.22 -1.14
N VAL A 122 -10.46 -2.12 -0.46
CA VAL A 122 -11.21 -1.61 0.69
C VAL A 122 -11.61 -0.17 0.47
N THR A 123 -12.74 0.26 1.02
CA THR A 123 -13.34 1.53 0.58
C THR A 123 -13.70 2.48 1.70
N SER A 124 -13.98 3.72 1.29
CA SER A 124 -14.48 4.76 2.18
C SER A 124 -15.91 4.51 2.67
N ALA A 125 -16.60 3.48 2.16
CA ALA A 125 -17.90 3.04 2.64
C ALA A 125 -17.82 1.79 3.53
N GLY A 126 -16.61 1.26 3.77
CA GLY A 126 -16.41 0.06 4.57
C GLY A 126 -16.52 -1.24 3.77
N ASP A 127 -16.49 -1.20 2.45
CA ASP A 127 -16.46 -2.43 1.64
C ASP A 127 -15.11 -3.15 1.80
N ASN A 128 -15.15 -4.47 1.66
CA ASN A 128 -13.97 -5.33 1.74
C ASN A 128 -14.03 -6.41 0.65
N LEU A 129 -13.44 -6.13 -0.50
CA LEU A 129 -13.40 -7.03 -1.65
C LEU A 129 -12.00 -7.61 -1.83
N VAL A 130 -11.92 -8.80 -2.42
CA VAL A 130 -10.65 -9.39 -2.88
C VAL A 130 -10.84 -9.90 -4.29
N TYR A 131 -9.93 -9.51 -5.18
CA TYR A 131 -9.73 -10.19 -6.45
C TYR A 131 -8.65 -11.26 -6.29
N PHE A 132 -9.01 -12.47 -6.71
CA PHE A 132 -8.12 -13.61 -6.80
C PHE A 132 -7.73 -13.80 -8.28
N PRO A 133 -6.46 -13.59 -8.66
CA PRO A 133 -5.97 -13.81 -10.02
C PRO A 133 -6.32 -15.20 -10.59
N GLU A 134 -6.28 -15.36 -11.90
CA GLU A 134 -6.60 -16.65 -12.55
C GLU A 134 -5.61 -17.77 -12.16
N ASP A 135 -4.37 -17.42 -11.86
CA ASP A 135 -3.33 -18.31 -11.35
C ASP A 135 -3.32 -18.42 -9.81
N PHE A 136 -4.37 -17.92 -9.13
CA PHE A 136 -4.48 -17.98 -7.68
C PHE A 136 -4.72 -19.41 -7.19
N GLY A 137 -3.69 -19.99 -6.57
CA GLY A 137 -3.75 -21.30 -5.93
C GLY A 137 -3.91 -22.45 -6.92
N ASP A 138 -3.51 -23.65 -6.51
CA ASP A 138 -3.61 -24.83 -7.38
C ASP A 138 -5.08 -25.27 -7.54
N ASN A 139 -5.73 -24.84 -8.62
CA ASN A 139 -7.16 -25.07 -8.92
C ASN A 139 -8.11 -24.56 -7.82
N ASP A 140 -7.80 -23.40 -7.22
CA ASP A 140 -8.69 -22.80 -6.24
C ASP A 140 -9.97 -22.29 -6.92
N GLU A 141 -11.13 -22.60 -6.35
CA GLU A 141 -12.44 -22.16 -6.86
C GLU A 141 -12.57 -20.62 -6.90
N ARG A 142 -11.72 -19.90 -6.18
CA ARG A 142 -11.65 -18.43 -6.16
C ARG A 142 -10.96 -17.83 -7.37
N ALA A 143 -10.13 -18.59 -8.07
CA ALA A 143 -9.34 -18.09 -9.17
C ALA A 143 -10.21 -17.35 -10.21
N GLY A 144 -9.72 -16.20 -10.68
CA GLY A 144 -10.41 -15.37 -11.66
C GLY A 144 -11.68 -14.68 -11.16
N SER A 145 -11.88 -14.53 -9.84
CA SER A 145 -13.09 -13.92 -9.29
C SER A 145 -12.84 -12.78 -8.29
N VAL A 146 -13.75 -11.80 -8.30
CA VAL A 146 -13.86 -10.74 -7.29
C VAL A 146 -14.96 -11.12 -6.32
N ARG A 147 -14.62 -11.12 -5.03
CA ARG A 147 -15.52 -11.55 -3.95
C ARG A 147 -15.57 -10.53 -2.83
N ARG A 148 -16.76 -10.35 -2.25
CA ARG A 148 -16.98 -9.56 -1.04
C ARG A 148 -16.75 -10.41 0.21
N PHE A 149 -16.14 -9.81 1.22
CA PHE A 149 -15.94 -10.36 2.56
C PHE A 149 -16.62 -9.48 3.60
N THR A 150 -16.40 -9.79 4.88
CA THR A 150 -16.96 -9.01 5.99
C THR A 150 -16.55 -7.54 5.87
N ASP A 151 -17.56 -6.67 5.93
CA ASP A 151 -17.41 -5.22 5.91
C ASP A 151 -16.47 -4.73 7.03
N LEU A 152 -15.87 -3.57 6.80
CA LEU A 152 -14.90 -3.01 7.72
C LEU A 152 -15.59 -2.49 8.98
N ALA A 153 -15.08 -2.90 10.13
CA ALA A 153 -15.54 -2.44 11.42
C ALA A 153 -14.41 -2.45 12.44
N TYR A 154 -14.39 -1.46 13.33
CA TYR A 154 -13.48 -1.45 14.46
C TYR A 154 -13.79 -2.59 15.44
N ALA A 155 -12.75 -3.22 15.97
CA ALA A 155 -12.85 -4.27 16.97
C ALA A 155 -13.60 -3.79 18.23
N ASP A 156 -14.28 -4.71 18.91
CA ASP A 156 -14.85 -4.44 20.22
C ASP A 156 -13.77 -4.04 21.22
N GLY A 157 -13.95 -2.89 21.86
CA GLY A 157 -12.97 -2.33 22.81
C GLY A 157 -11.84 -1.52 22.17
N ASP A 158 -11.78 -1.42 20.84
CA ASP A 158 -10.89 -0.46 20.18
C ASP A 158 -11.27 0.99 20.51
N SER A 159 -10.29 1.89 20.47
CA SER A 159 -10.51 3.32 20.73
C SER A 159 -11.51 4.00 19.78
N MET A 160 -11.74 3.44 18.60
CA MET A 160 -12.69 3.92 17.59
C MET A 160 -13.91 2.99 17.43
N ALA A 161 -14.10 2.02 18.34
CA ALA A 161 -15.22 1.08 18.29
C ALA A 161 -16.57 1.80 18.12
N GLY A 162 -17.41 1.27 17.23
CA GLY A 162 -18.71 1.86 16.87
C GLY A 162 -18.66 3.01 15.87
N THR A 163 -17.48 3.47 15.47
CA THR A 163 -17.32 4.44 14.37
C THR A 163 -17.36 3.72 13.03
N THR A 164 -18.07 4.28 12.04
CA THR A 164 -18.03 3.79 10.67
C THR A 164 -16.69 4.21 10.03
N PRO A 165 -15.83 3.26 9.61
CA PRO A 165 -14.54 3.59 9.02
C PRO A 165 -14.69 4.18 7.61
N MET A 166 -13.80 5.10 7.25
CA MET A 166 -13.67 5.66 5.91
C MET A 166 -12.26 5.39 5.36
N ILE A 167 -11.99 4.15 4.99
CA ILE A 167 -10.68 3.74 4.49
C ILE A 167 -10.45 4.27 3.06
N PHE A 168 -9.36 4.98 2.84
CA PHE A 168 -9.02 5.51 1.50
C PHE A 168 -7.64 5.06 0.99
N ALA A 169 -6.82 4.45 1.85
CA ALA A 169 -5.54 3.87 1.47
C ALA A 169 -5.24 2.62 2.30
N ASN A 170 -4.59 1.64 1.68
CA ASN A 170 -4.09 0.44 2.31
C ASN A 170 -2.72 0.06 1.72
N ALA A 171 -1.96 -0.73 2.48
CA ALA A 171 -0.71 -1.32 2.03
C ALA A 171 -0.42 -2.61 2.78
N TYR A 172 0.04 -3.61 2.06
CA TYR A 172 0.65 -4.82 2.62
C TYR A 172 2.16 -4.65 2.74
N THR A 173 2.73 -5.24 3.80
CA THR A 173 4.18 -5.35 3.96
C THR A 173 4.78 -6.44 3.05
N ASN A 174 6.11 -6.42 2.89
CA ASN A 174 6.86 -7.47 2.20
C ASN A 174 6.45 -7.68 0.72
N ALA A 175 6.26 -6.58 -0.02
CA ALA A 175 6.12 -6.60 -1.47
C ALA A 175 7.48 -6.93 -2.12
N ILE A 176 7.75 -8.22 -2.29
CA ILE A 176 9.00 -8.75 -2.84
C ILE A 176 8.76 -9.12 -4.30
N ASN A 177 9.52 -8.52 -5.21
CA ASN A 177 9.36 -8.77 -6.63
C ASN A 177 9.72 -10.22 -7.01
N GLY A 178 8.91 -10.82 -7.88
CA GLY A 178 9.16 -12.14 -8.46
C GLY A 178 8.86 -13.33 -7.54
N ARG A 179 8.33 -13.12 -6.33
CA ARG A 179 8.03 -14.21 -5.38
C ARG A 179 7.02 -13.83 -4.30
N THR A 180 6.38 -14.84 -3.74
CA THR A 180 5.56 -14.67 -2.53
C THR A 180 6.41 -14.45 -1.28
N ALA A 181 5.81 -13.76 -0.31
CA ALA A 181 6.36 -13.53 1.02
C ALA A 181 5.94 -14.64 2.01
N SER A 182 6.74 -14.91 3.03
CA SER A 182 6.39 -15.87 4.10
C SER A 182 5.29 -15.35 5.02
N ALA A 183 5.21 -14.03 5.20
CA ALA A 183 4.21 -13.33 5.98
C ALA A 183 3.98 -11.92 5.43
N THR A 184 2.79 -11.39 5.65
CA THR A 184 2.41 -10.00 5.34
C THR A 184 1.56 -9.45 6.48
N PHE A 185 1.58 -8.14 6.64
CA PHE A 185 0.70 -7.40 7.53
C PHE A 185 0.00 -6.30 6.73
N GLN A 186 -1.28 -6.04 7.01
CA GLN A 186 -2.03 -5.02 6.30
C GLN A 186 -2.23 -3.78 7.16
N TYR A 187 -1.81 -2.64 6.62
CA TYR A 187 -2.09 -1.32 7.16
C TYR A 187 -3.17 -0.63 6.33
N ALA A 188 -3.92 0.26 6.96
CA ALA A 188 -4.83 1.15 6.27
C ALA A 188 -4.90 2.53 6.93
N LEU A 189 -5.36 3.53 6.16
CA LEU A 189 -5.58 4.90 6.60
C LEU A 189 -7.08 5.18 6.62
N ASP A 190 -7.57 5.66 7.78
CA ASP A 190 -8.95 6.06 7.97
C ASP A 190 -9.08 7.59 8.01
N ALA A 191 -9.84 8.14 7.06
CA ALA A 191 -10.11 9.56 6.95
C ALA A 191 -11.13 10.09 7.98
N GLU A 192 -11.99 9.22 8.52
CA GLU A 192 -12.99 9.66 9.50
C GLU A 192 -12.35 9.93 10.85
N THR A 193 -11.44 9.04 11.25
CA THR A 193 -10.81 9.05 12.59
C THR A 193 -9.41 9.66 12.61
N ASP A 194 -8.84 9.98 11.44
CA ASP A 194 -7.45 10.41 11.25
C ASP A 194 -6.47 9.38 11.85
N THR A 195 -6.62 8.09 11.53
CA THR A 195 -5.82 7.00 12.13
C THR A 195 -5.10 6.13 11.11
N LEU A 196 -3.95 5.61 11.55
CA LEU A 196 -3.33 4.41 11.03
C LEU A 196 -3.95 3.21 11.77
N VAL A 197 -4.45 2.24 11.02
CA VAL A 197 -5.07 1.02 11.55
C VAL A 197 -4.39 -0.23 11.00
N SER A 198 -4.47 -1.33 11.76
CA SER A 198 -4.31 -2.67 11.21
C SER A 198 -5.62 -3.12 10.59
N LEU A 199 -5.56 -3.96 9.56
CA LEU A 199 -6.75 -4.55 8.94
C LEU A 199 -6.63 -6.08 8.94
N ALA A 200 -7.59 -6.74 9.59
CA ALA A 200 -7.65 -8.19 9.71
C ALA A 200 -8.24 -8.85 8.45
N ASN A 201 -7.61 -8.64 7.29
CA ASN A 201 -7.94 -9.26 6.01
C ASN A 201 -9.46 -9.51 5.82
N ASN A 202 -9.86 -10.76 5.56
CA ASN A 202 -11.24 -11.14 5.26
C ASN A 202 -12.20 -10.99 6.45
N ALA A 203 -11.69 -10.86 7.68
CA ALA A 203 -12.53 -10.60 8.85
C ALA A 203 -13.02 -9.14 8.91
N GLY A 204 -12.39 -8.23 8.15
CA GLY A 204 -12.78 -6.81 8.09
C GLY A 204 -12.50 -6.02 9.38
N THR A 205 -12.00 -6.67 10.43
CA THR A 205 -11.76 -6.04 11.73
C THR A 205 -10.60 -5.04 11.64
N LEU A 206 -10.82 -3.84 12.15
CA LEU A 206 -9.82 -2.78 12.27
C LEU A 206 -9.39 -2.61 13.72
N GLU A 207 -8.08 -2.47 13.96
CA GLU A 207 -7.54 -2.04 15.26
C GLU A 207 -6.69 -0.79 15.09
N THR A 208 -6.92 0.20 15.94
CA THR A 208 -6.22 1.48 15.91
C THR A 208 -4.78 1.31 16.36
N ILE A 209 -3.84 1.63 15.47
CA ILE A 209 -2.41 1.67 15.80
C ILE A 209 -2.03 3.04 16.35
N GLY A 210 -2.56 4.10 15.75
CA GLY A 210 -2.34 5.45 16.25
C GLY A 210 -2.96 6.53 15.38
N LYS A 211 -3.10 7.73 15.96
CA LYS A 211 -3.57 8.91 15.22
C LYS A 211 -2.47 9.47 14.34
N ILE A 212 -2.84 9.79 13.10
CA ILE A 212 -2.01 10.56 12.18
C ILE A 212 -2.41 12.01 12.36
N THR A 213 -1.46 12.87 12.72
CA THR A 213 -1.73 14.31 12.79
C THR A 213 -0.92 15.04 11.75
N VAL A 214 -1.57 15.98 11.07
CA VAL A 214 -0.93 16.95 10.20
C VAL A 214 -0.73 18.24 11.01
N ASP A 215 0.52 18.52 11.40
CA ASP A 215 1.01 19.82 11.85
C ASP A 215 0.94 20.86 10.71
N CYS A 216 -0.27 21.25 10.36
CA CYS A 216 -0.54 22.54 9.76
C CYS A 216 -0.79 23.53 10.90
N GLN A 217 -0.39 24.80 10.76
CA GLN A 217 -0.76 25.88 11.71
C GLN A 217 -2.30 26.06 11.90
N ARG A 218 -3.12 25.22 11.26
CA ARG A 218 -4.52 24.90 11.59
C ARG A 218 -4.75 23.40 11.43
N ARG A 219 -5.21 22.70 12.48
CA ARG A 219 -5.64 21.29 12.40
C ARG A 219 -6.60 21.13 11.23
N SER A 220 -6.24 20.30 10.26
CA SER A 220 -7.10 19.92 9.14
C SER A 220 -7.29 18.41 9.22
N LYS A 221 -8.53 17.92 9.07
CA LYS A 221 -8.82 16.49 8.91
C LYS A 221 -8.08 15.95 7.68
N ILE A 222 -7.67 14.69 7.69
CA ILE A 222 -7.18 13.99 6.51
C ILE A 222 -8.39 13.76 5.60
N GLN A 223 -8.59 14.67 4.65
CA GLN A 223 -9.66 14.57 3.68
C GLN A 223 -9.10 14.05 2.36
N PRO A 224 -9.68 12.98 1.79
CA PRO A 224 -9.34 12.55 0.44
C PRO A 224 -10.04 13.47 -0.58
N GLN A 225 -9.50 14.67 -0.87
CA GLN A 225 -9.87 15.46 -2.08
C GLN A 225 -8.82 16.50 -2.50
N GLY A 226 -8.42 16.47 -3.78
CA GLY A 226 -8.74 17.47 -4.81
C GLY A 226 -8.37 18.95 -4.61
N GLY A 227 -7.61 19.32 -3.58
CA GLY A 227 -7.13 20.68 -3.44
C GLY A 227 -6.49 21.03 -2.10
N ALA A 228 -5.32 21.64 -2.14
CA ALA A 228 -5.21 22.94 -1.47
C ALA A 228 -4.68 23.06 -0.02
N LYS A 229 -3.98 22.12 0.66
CA LYS A 229 -3.16 22.44 1.86
C LYS A 229 -1.80 21.69 2.00
N THR A 230 -0.74 22.44 2.33
CA THR A 230 0.58 21.94 2.78
C THR A 230 0.57 21.59 4.27
N GLY A 231 1.17 20.45 4.69
CA GLY A 231 1.23 20.05 6.10
C GLY A 231 2.45 19.25 6.54
N HIS A 232 2.92 19.50 7.77
CA HIS A 232 3.91 18.70 8.51
C HIS A 232 3.18 17.56 9.25
N PHE A 233 3.80 16.45 9.68
CA PHE A 233 3.09 15.36 10.37
C PHE A 233 3.81 14.87 11.63
N GLY A 234 3.06 14.55 12.70
CA GLY A 234 3.57 14.02 13.98
C GLY A 234 2.64 12.97 14.60
N PHE A 235 3.18 11.99 15.34
CA PHE A 235 2.41 10.97 16.07
C PHE A 235 2.47 11.27 17.58
N GLY A 236 1.31 11.39 18.25
CA GLY A 236 1.20 11.66 19.69
C GLY A 236 1.10 10.37 20.53
N ARG A 237 1.91 10.26 21.59
CA ARG A 237 1.95 9.10 22.53
C ARG A 237 0.65 8.92 23.32
N ASN A 238 0.28 7.66 23.58
CA ASN A 238 -0.21 7.07 24.86
C ASN A 238 -0.40 5.54 24.65
N ALA A 239 0.57 4.67 24.98
CA ALA A 239 0.83 3.99 26.27
C ALA A 239 0.18 2.58 26.45
N ARG A 240 1.06 1.55 26.37
CA ARG A 240 1.09 0.22 27.06
C ARG A 240 0.22 -0.96 26.55
N HIS A 241 0.84 -1.94 25.85
CA HIS A 241 1.28 -3.25 26.38
C HIS A 241 1.91 -4.17 25.29
N GLU A 242 2.83 -5.04 25.73
CA GLU A 242 3.60 -6.11 25.04
C GLU A 242 2.71 -7.23 24.45
N ALA A 243 3.09 -8.15 23.55
CA ALA A 243 4.15 -8.37 22.55
C ALA A 243 3.83 -9.72 21.85
N ALA A 244 3.96 -9.81 20.50
CA ALA A 244 4.44 -10.98 19.72
C ALA A 244 4.04 -10.84 18.23
N ALA A 245 4.89 -11.37 17.32
CA ALA A 245 4.92 -11.15 15.86
C ALA A 245 5.30 -9.72 15.44
N SER A 246 6.55 -9.36 15.77
CA SER A 246 7.33 -8.17 15.36
C SER A 246 6.62 -7.10 14.52
N GLN A 247 5.80 -6.27 15.18
CA GLN A 247 5.54 -4.91 14.75
C GLN A 247 6.88 -4.18 14.55
N PRO A 248 7.15 -3.53 13.41
CA PRO A 248 8.30 -2.64 13.30
C PRO A 248 8.19 -1.55 14.38
N ARG A 249 9.24 -1.40 15.20
CA ARG A 249 9.33 -0.32 16.18
C ARG A 249 9.58 0.98 15.46
N PHE A 250 8.52 1.75 15.29
CA PHE A 250 8.61 3.09 14.73
C PHE A 250 9.19 4.09 15.74
N PRO A 251 10.14 4.97 15.36
CA PRO A 251 10.62 6.03 16.23
C PRO A 251 9.51 7.07 16.50
N ASN A 252 9.58 7.74 17.66
CA ASN A 252 8.57 8.64 18.25
C ASN A 252 8.19 9.90 17.43
N SER A 253 8.72 10.05 16.21
CA SER A 253 8.42 11.13 15.28
C SER A 253 8.95 10.74 13.89
N TRP A 254 8.14 10.83 12.84
CA TRP A 254 8.60 10.62 11.45
C TRP A 254 8.66 11.98 10.76
N ARG A 255 9.81 12.27 10.13
CA ARG A 255 10.00 13.48 9.34
C ARG A 255 10.00 13.10 7.86
N LEU A 256 9.03 13.62 7.11
CA LEU A 256 9.18 13.75 5.65
C LEU A 256 10.07 14.98 5.39
N THR A 257 11.27 14.79 4.84
CA THR A 257 12.15 15.90 4.44
C THR A 257 11.97 16.21 2.97
N GLY A 258 11.19 17.25 2.65
CA GLY A 258 11.12 17.87 1.32
C GLY A 258 11.23 19.39 1.42
N ARG A 259 12.04 20.02 0.57
CA ARG A 259 12.21 21.48 0.54
C ARG A 259 11.19 22.06 -0.46
N PHE A 260 10.07 22.57 0.04
CA PHE A 260 9.02 23.15 -0.81
C PHE A 260 9.28 24.65 -1.03
N GLY A 261 9.66 25.01 -2.25
CA GLY A 261 9.86 26.41 -2.66
C GLY A 261 8.55 27.15 -2.94
N PRO A 262 8.59 28.49 -3.09
CA PRO A 262 7.41 29.34 -3.24
C PRO A 262 6.60 29.13 -4.53
N SER A 263 7.12 28.35 -5.48
CA SER A 263 6.41 27.87 -6.67
C SER A 263 6.12 26.36 -6.53
N GLY A 264 5.25 26.01 -5.58
CA GLY A 264 4.97 24.62 -5.19
C GLY A 264 4.11 23.87 -6.22
N PRO A 265 4.28 22.55 -6.36
CA PRO A 265 3.44 21.75 -7.25
C PRO A 265 2.10 21.37 -6.60
N ASN A 266 1.12 21.06 -7.46
CA ASN A 266 -0.24 20.62 -7.13
C ASN A 266 -0.29 19.54 -6.03
N LEU A 267 -1.35 19.62 -5.22
CA LEU A 267 -1.48 18.90 -3.96
C LEU A 267 -1.81 17.43 -4.09
N ASP A 268 -2.10 16.98 -5.30
CA ASP A 268 -2.18 15.57 -5.68
C ASP A 268 -0.90 14.80 -5.30
N ARG A 269 0.23 15.51 -5.16
CA ARG A 269 1.54 14.93 -4.81
C ARG A 269 1.73 14.58 -3.32
N LEU A 270 0.92 15.11 -2.40
CA LEU A 270 1.14 14.87 -0.95
C LEU A 270 0.61 13.50 -0.49
N ASP A 271 -0.59 13.12 -0.92
CA ASP A 271 -1.18 11.81 -0.59
C ASP A 271 -0.37 10.68 -1.22
N GLN A 272 0.14 10.91 -2.43
CA GLN A 272 1.00 9.98 -3.14
C GLN A 272 2.39 9.86 -2.51
N ALA A 273 2.99 10.97 -2.06
CA ALA A 273 4.25 10.93 -1.33
C ALA A 273 4.13 10.17 0.00
N LEU A 274 2.98 10.29 0.68
CA LEU A 274 2.68 9.54 1.90
C LEU A 274 2.56 8.04 1.62
N LEU A 275 1.83 7.67 0.56
CA LEU A 275 1.65 6.28 0.15
C LEU A 275 2.96 5.64 -0.32
N LEU A 276 3.79 6.42 -1.03
CA LEU A 276 5.06 6.01 -1.60
C LEU A 276 6.17 5.90 -0.55
N ASP A 277 6.22 6.80 0.43
CA ASP A 277 7.13 6.71 1.57
C ASP A 277 6.72 5.60 2.54
N LEU A 278 5.41 5.33 2.68
CA LEU A 278 4.91 4.14 3.38
C LEU A 278 5.37 2.86 2.64
N ARG A 279 5.15 2.76 1.32
CA ARG A 279 5.57 1.60 0.51
C ARG A 279 7.09 1.41 0.46
N ALA A 280 7.89 2.47 0.42
CA ALA A 280 9.34 2.37 0.41
C ALA A 280 9.93 1.88 1.74
N ARG A 281 9.13 1.87 2.82
CA ARG A 281 9.56 1.54 4.19
C ARG A 281 8.88 0.30 4.78
N LEU A 282 7.89 -0.27 4.10
CA LEU A 282 7.22 -1.55 4.41
C LEU A 282 7.77 -2.69 3.53
#